data_AF-A0A3D2IFN9-F1
#
_entry.id   AF-A0A3D2IFN9-F1
#
_cell.length_a   1.000
_cell.length_b   1.000
_cell.length_c   1.000
_cell.angle_alpha   90.00
_cell.angle_beta   90.00
_cell.angle_gamma   90.00
#
_symmetry.space_group_name_H-M   'P 1'
#
loop_
_entity.id
_entity.type
_entity.pdbx_description
1 polymer ?
#
loop_
_entity_poly.entity_id
_entity_poly.type
_entity_poly.pdbx_seq_one_letter_code
_entity_poly.pdbx_strand_id
1 'polypeptide(L)'
;QKNDKKWVKFNLLDPDHPSYNERLFTLPVSDIREVKSSNGQTELRVFIKTKICFFEYVHEIELSLTNRSEMKYPLLIGRKFLKNKFLVDVSKKHLSTNKEKS
;
A
#
# COMPACT_ATOMS: atom_id res chain seq x y z
N GLN A 1 4.64 -17.52 14.31
CA GLN A 1 3.45 -18.31 13.92
C GLN A 1 2.43 -18.16 15.03
N LYS A 2 1.18 -17.77 14.74
CA LYS A 2 0.11 -17.72 15.73
C LYS A 2 -1.09 -18.44 15.12
N ASN A 3 -1.45 -19.60 15.66
CA ASN A 3 -2.59 -20.44 15.22
C ASN A 3 -2.55 -20.84 13.73
N ASP A 4 -1.44 -21.40 13.25
CA ASP A 4 -1.21 -21.84 11.85
C ASP A 4 -1.32 -20.78 10.74
N LYS A 5 -1.60 -19.53 11.08
CA LYS A 5 -1.58 -18.41 10.13
C LYS A 5 -0.20 -17.75 10.13
N LYS A 6 0.32 -17.47 8.94
CA LYS A 6 1.51 -16.62 8.75
C LYS A 6 1.10 -15.16 8.99
N TRP A 7 1.96 -14.41 9.66
CA TRP A 7 1.77 -12.99 9.95
C TRP A 7 2.98 -12.23 9.46
N VAL A 8 2.76 -11.00 9.04
CA VAL A 8 3.81 -10.08 8.63
C VAL A 8 3.79 -8.85 9.53
N LYS A 9 4.99 -8.35 9.82
CA LYS A 9 5.21 -7.19 10.65
C LYS A 9 6.01 -6.17 9.84
N PHE A 10 5.52 -4.94 9.71
CA PHE A 10 6.12 -3.93 8.85
C PHE A 10 5.82 -2.52 9.34
N ASN A 11 6.71 -1.58 9.02
CA ASN A 11 6.46 -0.14 9.14
C ASN A 11 6.01 0.41 7.80
N LEU A 12 5.27 1.52 7.82
CA LEU A 12 4.97 2.30 6.63
C LEU A 12 5.87 3.53 6.61
N LEU A 13 6.39 3.85 5.41
CA LEU A 13 7.32 4.96 5.16
C LEU A 13 8.70 4.74 5.80
N ASP A 14 9.71 5.43 5.27
CA ASP A 14 11.07 5.40 5.79
C ASP A 14 11.25 6.43 6.92
N PRO A 15 12.21 6.24 7.84
CA PRO A 15 12.45 7.15 8.97
C PRO A 15 12.64 8.62 8.58
N ASP A 16 13.20 8.88 7.40
CA ASP A 16 13.44 10.24 6.90
C ASP A 16 12.16 10.93 6.34
N HIS A 17 11.05 10.20 6.21
CA HIS A 17 9.80 10.75 5.70
C HIS A 17 9.08 11.57 6.78
N PRO A 18 8.65 12.83 6.54
CA PRO A 18 8.03 13.68 7.56
C PRO A 18 6.78 13.10 8.24
N SER A 19 6.05 12.22 7.54
CA SER A 19 4.87 11.51 8.06
C SER A 19 5.16 10.11 8.64
N TYR A 20 6.44 9.72 8.75
CA TYR A 20 6.81 8.51 9.46
C TYR A 20 6.46 8.67 10.95
N ASN A 21 5.90 7.61 11.54
CA ASN A 21 5.35 7.66 12.89
C ASN A 21 5.73 6.42 13.73
N GLU A 22 6.77 5.69 13.31
CA GLU A 22 7.26 4.47 13.97
C GLU A 22 6.18 3.38 14.17
N ARG A 23 5.03 3.53 13.52
CA ARG A 23 3.90 2.63 13.73
C ARG A 23 4.14 1.32 13.03
N LEU A 24 4.13 0.29 13.86
CA LEU A 24 4.39 -1.08 13.47
C LEU A 24 3.08 -1.81 13.25
N PHE A 25 2.83 -2.21 12.00
CA PHE A 25 1.66 -2.96 11.60
C PHE A 25 1.93 -4.45 11.71
N THR A 26 0.94 -5.20 12.22
CA THR A 26 0.99 -6.66 12.28
C THR A 26 -0.31 -7.20 11.70
N LEU A 27 -0.23 -7.86 10.54
CA LEU A 27 -1.39 -8.33 9.80
C LEU A 27 -1.20 -9.79 9.36
N PRO A 28 -2.29 -10.57 9.21
CA PRO A 28 -2.20 -11.91 8.67
C PRO A 28 -1.81 -11.84 7.20
N VAL A 29 -0.92 -12.74 6.79
CA VAL A 29 -0.56 -12.93 5.39
C VAL A 29 -1.74 -13.59 4.68
N SER A 30 -2.24 -12.96 3.61
CA SER A 30 -3.33 -13.51 2.81
C SER A 30 -2.83 -14.41 1.68
N ASP A 31 -1.65 -14.09 1.13
CA ASP A 31 -1.04 -14.83 0.02
C ASP A 31 0.46 -14.53 -0.05
N ILE A 32 1.23 -15.42 -0.69
CA ILE A 32 2.64 -15.21 -1.04
C ILE A 32 2.82 -15.71 -2.47
N ARG A 33 3.17 -14.83 -3.40
CA ARG A 33 3.30 -15.18 -4.82
C ARG A 33 4.34 -14.34 -5.53
N GLU A 34 4.85 -14.88 -6.64
CA GLU A 34 5.78 -14.19 -7.52
C GLU A 34 5.12 -13.01 -8.23
N VAL A 35 5.82 -11.88 -8.27
CA VAL A 35 5.38 -10.68 -8.95
C VAL A 35 6.51 -10.16 -9.83
N LYS A 36 6.20 -9.99 -11.12
CA LYS A 36 7.10 -9.37 -12.08
C LYS A 36 6.97 -7.85 -12.00
N SER A 37 8.06 -7.18 -11.67
CA SER A 37 8.18 -5.72 -11.63
C SER A 37 8.36 -5.14 -13.04
N SER A 38 8.08 -3.85 -13.19
CA SER A 38 8.21 -3.14 -14.48
C SER A 38 9.64 -3.09 -15.01
N ASN A 39 10.64 -3.31 -14.16
CA ASN A 39 12.04 -3.47 -14.53
C ASN A 39 12.40 -4.91 -14.98
N GLY A 40 11.42 -5.80 -15.11
CA GLY A 40 11.59 -7.18 -15.57
C GLY A 40 11.98 -8.18 -14.48
N GLN A 41 12.33 -7.71 -13.27
CA GLN A 41 12.71 -8.60 -12.16
C GLN A 41 11.47 -9.25 -11.52
N THR A 42 11.60 -10.52 -11.17
CA THR A 42 10.56 -11.26 -10.44
C THR A 42 10.96 -11.36 -8.97
N GLU A 43 10.02 -11.06 -8.07
CA GLU A 43 10.22 -11.22 -6.63
C GLU A 43 9.02 -11.90 -5.97
N LEU A 44 9.29 -12.70 -4.94
CA LEU A 44 8.27 -13.31 -4.11
C LEU A 44 7.73 -12.25 -3.13
N ARG A 45 6.48 -11.83 -3.29
CA ARG A 45 5.87 -10.81 -2.43
C ARG A 45 4.88 -11.40 -1.45
N VAL A 46 4.88 -10.83 -0.25
CA VAL A 46 3.84 -11.05 0.76
C VAL A 46 2.64 -10.17 0.43
N PHE A 47 1.46 -10.74 0.44
CA PHE A 47 0.20 -10.02 0.28
C PHE A 47 -0.60 -10.00 1.58
N ILE A 48 -1.26 -8.87 1.82
CA ILE A 48 -2.16 -8.65 2.95
C ILE A 48 -3.49 -8.10 2.45
N LYS A 49 -4.57 -8.41 3.17
CA LYS A 49 -5.87 -7.75 2.99
C LYS A 49 -6.07 -6.71 4.08
N THR A 50 -6.45 -5.50 3.69
CA THR A 50 -6.69 -4.39 4.63
C THR A 50 -7.72 -3.42 4.07
N LYS A 51 -8.07 -2.40 4.86
CA LYS A 51 -8.90 -1.28 4.44
C LYS A 51 -8.03 -0.05 4.18
N ILE A 52 -8.30 0.66 3.09
CA ILE A 52 -7.72 1.98 2.81
C ILE A 52 -8.83 3.02 2.80
N CYS A 53 -8.56 4.18 3.39
CA CYS A 53 -9.36 5.38 3.18
C CYS A 53 -8.78 6.13 1.98
N PHE A 54 -9.56 6.35 0.94
CA PHE A 54 -9.16 7.08 -0.26
C PHE A 54 -10.21 8.14 -0.57
N PHE A 55 -9.83 9.41 -0.45
CA PHE A 55 -10.77 10.53 -0.33
C PHE A 55 -11.77 10.29 0.83
N GLU A 56 -13.06 10.28 0.57
CA GLU A 56 -14.12 10.07 1.57
C GLU A 56 -14.56 8.59 1.65
N TYR A 57 -13.94 7.70 0.87
CA TYR A 57 -14.38 6.32 0.73
C TYR A 57 -13.41 5.32 1.36
N VAL A 58 -13.97 4.35 2.07
CA VAL A 58 -13.22 3.22 2.60
C VAL A 58 -13.38 2.03 1.66
N HIS A 59 -12.25 1.45 1.25
CA HIS A 59 -12.21 0.30 0.36
C HIS A 59 -11.43 -0.85 0.97
N GLU A 60 -11.94 -2.07 0.83
CA GLU A 60 -11.14 -3.27 1.04
C GLU A 60 -10.18 -3.46 -0.14
N ILE A 61 -8.92 -3.66 0.20
CA ILE A 61 -7.84 -3.81 -0.77
C ILE A 61 -6.93 -4.98 -0.40
N GLU A 62 -6.24 -5.46 -1.42
CA GLU A 62 -5.11 -6.38 -1.27
C GLU A 62 -3.83 -5.62 -1.62
N LEU A 63 -2.88 -5.59 -0.69
CA LEU A 63 -1.60 -4.91 -0.86
C LEU A 63 -0.48 -5.94 -0.96
N SER A 64 0.44 -5.73 -1.90
CA SER A 64 1.72 -6.45 -1.95
C SER A 64 2.78 -5.65 -1.19
N LEU A 65 3.45 -6.26 -0.23
CA LEU A 65 4.56 -5.66 0.49
C LEU A 65 5.86 -5.89 -0.28
N THR A 66 6.63 -4.82 -0.46
CA THR A 66 7.96 -4.82 -1.10
C THR A 66 8.76 -3.64 -0.55
N ASN A 67 10.09 -3.74 -0.51
CA ASN A 67 10.94 -2.66 -0.05
C ASN A 67 11.08 -1.60 -1.15
N ARG A 68 10.77 -0.34 -0.83
CA ARG A 68 10.81 0.80 -1.74
C ARG A 68 11.57 1.99 -1.17
N SER A 69 12.46 1.77 -0.20
CA SER A 69 13.19 2.84 0.50
C SER A 69 14.00 3.75 -0.42
N GLU A 70 14.49 3.20 -1.55
CA GLU A 70 15.25 3.97 -2.55
C GLU A 70 14.36 4.70 -3.58
N MET A 71 13.03 4.51 -3.51
CA MET A 71 12.11 5.05 -4.51
C MET A 71 11.45 6.35 -4.05
N LYS A 72 11.26 7.28 -4.99
CA LYS A 72 10.58 8.56 -4.74
C LYS A 72 9.17 8.43 -4.12
N TYR A 73 8.45 7.35 -4.44
CA TYR A 73 7.10 7.11 -3.94
C TYR A 73 7.04 5.78 -3.18
N PRO A 74 6.78 5.79 -1.86
CA PRO A 74 6.80 4.59 -1.02
C PRO A 74 5.58 3.68 -1.25
N LEU A 75 4.49 4.22 -1.79
CA LEU A 75 3.26 3.49 -2.10
C LEU A 75 2.86 3.68 -3.57
N LEU A 76 2.44 2.59 -4.22
CA LEU A 76 1.84 2.63 -5.56
C LEU A 76 0.38 2.20 -5.51
N ILE A 77 -0.47 2.94 -6.21
CA ILE A 77 -1.86 2.58 -6.43
C ILE A 77 -1.98 1.94 -7.82
N GLY A 78 -2.26 0.64 -7.83
CA GLY A 78 -2.37 -0.12 -9.07
C GLY A 78 -3.67 0.12 -9.84
N ARG A 79 -3.62 -0.11 -11.16
CA ARG A 79 -4.79 -0.02 -12.06
C ARG A 79 -5.99 -0.84 -11.57
N LYS A 80 -5.77 -2.00 -10.95
CA LYS A 80 -6.83 -2.86 -10.39
C LYS A 80 -7.68 -2.14 -9.35
N PHE A 81 -7.07 -1.30 -8.52
CA PHE A 81 -7.81 -0.50 -7.53
C PHE A 81 -8.62 0.62 -8.20
N LEU A 82 -8.03 1.28 -9.21
CA LEU A 82 -8.61 2.45 -9.87
C LEU A 82 -9.72 2.11 -10.87
N LYS A 83 -9.63 0.95 -11.51
CA LYS A 83 -10.53 0.53 -12.59
C LYS A 83 -12.00 0.60 -12.15
N ASN A 84 -12.82 1.24 -13.00
CA ASN A 84 -14.26 1.43 -12.82
C ASN A 84 -14.67 2.27 -11.59
N LYS A 85 -13.72 2.93 -10.92
CA LYS A 85 -14.00 3.73 -9.70
C LYS A 85 -13.49 5.17 -9.82
N PHE A 86 -12.38 5.39 -10.52
CA PHE A 86 -11.72 6.68 -10.58
C PHE A 86 -11.24 7.01 -12.00
N LEU A 87 -11.31 8.30 -12.34
CA LEU A 87 -10.62 8.87 -13.51
C LEU A 87 -9.29 9.47 -13.05
N VAL A 88 -8.20 9.14 -13.75
CA VAL A 88 -6.87 9.69 -13.47
C VAL A 88 -6.56 10.79 -14.47
N ASP A 89 -6.53 12.04 -13.99
CA ASP A 89 -6.12 13.22 -14.75
C ASP A 89 -4.68 13.61 -14.39
N VAL A 90 -3.76 13.43 -15.34
CA VAL A 90 -2.32 13.67 -15.15
C VAL A 90 -1.95 15.14 -15.07
N SER A 91 -2.86 16.05 -15.43
CA SER A 91 -2.64 17.50 -15.32
C SER A 91 -2.84 18.03 -13.90
N LYS A 92 -3.43 17.22 -13.01
CA LYS A 92 -3.80 17.62 -11.65
C LYS A 92 -2.96 16.88 -10.61
N LYS A 93 -2.75 17.53 -9.47
CA LYS A 93 -2.03 16.99 -8.29
C LYS A 93 -2.69 17.46 -7.00
N HIS A 94 -2.53 16.69 -5.93
CA HIS A 94 -3.01 17.01 -4.57
C HIS A 94 -4.51 17.34 -4.49
N LEU A 95 -5.34 16.55 -5.18
CA LEU A 95 -6.80 16.75 -5.20
C LEU A 95 -7.51 16.29 -3.92
N SER A 96 -6.85 15.50 -3.07
CA SER A 96 -7.43 15.09 -1.79
C SER A 96 -7.52 16.30 -0.86
N THR A 97 -8.73 16.80 -0.63
CA THR A 97 -8.99 17.76 0.43
C THR A 97 -8.99 17.00 1.75
N ASN A 98 -7.98 17.22 2.59
CA ASN A 98 -8.11 16.93 4.01
C ASN A 98 -9.20 17.89 4.52
N LYS A 99 -10.45 17.43 4.59
CA LYS A 99 -11.31 17.92 5.68
C LYS A 99 -10.72 17.28 6.92
N GLU A 100 -9.73 17.96 7.51
CA GLU A 100 -9.46 17.76 8.92
C GLU A 100 -10.83 17.84 9.60
N LYS A 101 -11.19 16.76 10.29
CA LYS A 101 -12.42 16.69 11.07
C LYS A 101 -12.44 17.92 11.97
N SER A 102 -13.39 18.83 11.72
CA SER A 102 -13.91 19.73 12.75
C SER A 102 -14.42 18.92 13.93
#